data_AF-B1YAY3-F1
#
_entry.id   AF-B1YAY3-F1
#
_cell.length_a   1.000
_cell.length_b   1.000
_cell.length_c   1.000
_cell.angle_alpha   90.00
_cell.angle_beta   90.00
_cell.angle_gamma   90.00
#
_symmetry.space_group_name_H-M   'P 1'
#
loop_
_entity.id
_entity.type
_entity.pdbx_description
1 polymer ?
#
loop_
_entity_poly.entity_id
_entity_poly.type
_entity_poly.pdbx_seq_one_letter_code
_entity_poly.pdbx_strand_id
1 'polypeptide(L)'
;MFIYVPASSYMLQYVYASLAAYVASFALGIAGLHAASAAAGVASVVFSGLALARAYAWLQALRDAFWERISGVWLGGEYVAAIWLYVISGVGVHAVGAVLTDLLRSMAFQPVGFQPVGQDLTRLVGVVALVLGLLALVGVGLVAWAYLIEVFTRDLYLIRAVAGVGAFKPSSATFYIVLSLVTTGFLYYYWLYQVWRWISQMRSSTALPTSSPGPVAQ
;
A
#
# COMPACT_ATOMS: atom_id res chain seq x y z
N MET A 1 3.85 24.88 -25.49
CA MET A 1 4.78 24.12 -24.64
C MET A 1 4.36 24.39 -23.19
N PHE A 2 3.51 23.54 -22.63
CA PHE A 2 3.03 23.71 -21.25
C PHE A 2 4.08 23.14 -20.30
N ILE A 3 4.64 24.00 -19.45
CA ILE A 3 5.56 23.59 -18.40
C ILE A 3 4.76 22.78 -17.39
N TYR A 4 4.97 21.46 -17.42
CA TYR A 4 4.44 20.51 -16.46
C TYR A 4 5.10 20.75 -15.11
N VAL A 5 4.44 21.47 -14.21
CA VAL A 5 4.82 21.50 -12.79
C VAL A 5 4.05 20.35 -12.12
N PRO A 6 4.68 19.21 -11.78
CA PRO A 6 3.95 18.07 -11.24
C PRO A 6 3.54 18.37 -9.81
N ALA A 7 2.28 18.72 -9.60
CA ALA A 7 1.69 18.87 -8.27
C ALA A 7 1.56 17.55 -7.48
N SER A 8 2.34 16.50 -7.79
CA SER A 8 2.21 15.17 -7.18
C SER A 8 3.48 14.31 -7.12
N SER A 9 4.69 14.88 -7.22
CA SER A 9 5.96 14.12 -7.13
C SER A 9 6.07 13.29 -5.84
N TYR A 10 5.52 13.79 -4.73
CA TYR A 10 5.63 13.15 -3.41
C TYR A 10 4.96 11.78 -3.31
N MET A 11 3.76 11.58 -3.89
CA MET A 11 3.12 10.24 -3.85
C MET A 11 3.95 9.24 -4.66
N LEU A 12 4.40 9.64 -5.85
CA LEU A 12 5.19 8.77 -6.71
C LEU A 12 6.56 8.44 -6.08
N GLN A 13 7.17 9.39 -5.36
CA GLN A 13 8.37 9.16 -4.56
C GLN A 13 8.13 8.10 -3.48
N TYR A 14 7.01 8.15 -2.75
CA TYR A 14 6.65 7.11 -1.79
C TYR A 14 6.43 5.75 -2.44
N VAL A 15 5.81 5.70 -3.63
CA VAL A 15 5.65 4.44 -4.38
C VAL A 15 7.01 3.84 -4.76
N TYR A 16 7.95 4.65 -5.27
CA TYR A 16 9.28 4.17 -5.63
C TYR A 16 10.12 3.80 -4.40
N ALA A 17 10.06 4.58 -3.32
CA ALA A 17 10.74 4.24 -2.07
C ALA A 17 10.20 2.92 -1.49
N SER A 18 8.88 2.72 -1.52
CA SER A 18 8.25 1.48 -1.09
C SER A 18 8.69 0.29 -1.95
N LEU A 19 8.70 0.43 -3.29
CA LEU A 19 9.15 -0.62 -4.20
C LEU A 19 10.63 -0.97 -3.98
N ALA A 20 11.50 0.03 -3.85
CA ALA A 20 12.92 -0.19 -3.58
C ALA A 20 13.13 -0.92 -2.25
N ALA A 21 12.41 -0.52 -1.19
CA ALA A 21 12.45 -1.18 0.11
C ALA A 21 11.92 -2.62 0.05
N TYR A 22 10.90 -2.89 -0.75
CA TYR A 22 10.38 -4.25 -0.96
C TYR A 22 11.39 -5.15 -1.67
N VAL A 23 11.99 -4.68 -2.77
CA VAL A 23 13.04 -5.44 -3.48
C VAL A 23 14.25 -5.68 -2.57
N ALA A 24 14.66 -4.67 -1.80
CA ALA A 24 15.73 -4.80 -0.82
C ALA A 24 15.38 -5.82 0.27
N SER A 25 14.15 -5.80 0.78
CA SER A 25 13.67 -6.79 1.77
C SER A 25 13.82 -8.22 1.26
N PHE A 26 13.41 -8.48 0.01
CA PHE A 26 13.53 -9.79 -0.61
C PHE A 26 14.98 -10.22 -0.80
N ALA A 27 15.83 -9.34 -1.34
CA ALA A 27 17.25 -9.62 -1.56
C ALA A 27 18.01 -9.87 -0.25
N LEU A 28 17.77 -9.07 0.79
CA LEU A 28 18.35 -9.23 2.12
C LEU A 28 17.88 -10.54 2.79
N GLY A 29 16.63 -10.93 2.55
CA GLY A 29 16.08 -12.20 3.04
C GLY A 29 16.80 -13.40 2.44
N ILE A 30 17.03 -13.39 1.12
CA ILE A 30 17.80 -14.42 0.40
C ILE A 30 19.25 -14.46 0.90
N ALA A 31 19.85 -13.30 1.16
CA ALA A 31 21.21 -13.20 1.71
C ALA A 31 21.33 -13.62 3.20
N GLY A 32 20.23 -14.03 3.85
CA GLY A 32 20.21 -14.47 5.24
C GLY A 32 20.26 -13.34 6.28
N LEU A 33 20.16 -12.07 5.84
CA LEU A 33 20.16 -10.87 6.69
C LEU A 33 18.73 -10.55 7.16
N HIS A 34 18.12 -11.43 7.96
CA HIS A 34 16.69 -11.34 8.27
C HIS A 34 16.26 -10.08 9.02
N ALA A 35 17.08 -9.55 9.94
CA ALA A 35 16.75 -8.30 10.63
C ALA A 35 16.70 -7.11 9.66
N ALA A 36 17.67 -7.01 8.75
CA ALA A 36 17.69 -5.98 7.71
C ALA A 36 16.56 -6.17 6.69
N SER A 37 16.25 -7.42 6.33
CA SER A 37 15.11 -7.79 5.49
C SER A 37 13.78 -7.33 6.10
N ALA A 38 13.58 -7.59 7.40
CA ALA A 38 12.38 -7.17 8.12
C ALA A 38 12.28 -5.64 8.21
N ALA A 39 13.37 -4.94 8.51
CA ALA A 39 13.40 -3.48 8.53
C ALA A 39 13.07 -2.86 7.16
N ALA A 40 13.61 -3.41 6.08
CA ALA A 40 13.27 -3.00 4.72
C ALA A 40 11.81 -3.31 4.37
N GLY A 41 11.27 -4.43 4.86
CA GLY A 41 9.86 -4.78 4.73
C GLY A 41 8.93 -3.79 5.44
N VAL A 42 9.25 -3.44 6.69
CA VAL A 42 8.55 -2.39 7.45
C VAL A 42 8.58 -1.06 6.69
N ALA A 43 9.75 -0.64 6.20
CA ALA A 43 9.88 0.59 5.42
C ALA A 43 9.00 0.54 4.17
N SER A 44 8.95 -0.60 3.46
CA SER A 44 8.07 -0.79 2.31
C SER A 44 6.61 -0.56 2.67
N VAL A 45 6.10 -1.21 3.72
CA VAL A 45 4.71 -1.09 4.17
C VAL A 45 4.38 0.36 4.55
N VAL A 46 5.27 1.02 5.30
CA VAL A 46 5.08 2.40 5.74
C VAL A 46 5.01 3.35 4.54
N PHE A 47 5.94 3.25 3.58
CA PHE A 47 5.91 4.10 2.39
C PHE A 47 4.67 3.84 1.52
N SER A 48 4.21 2.59 1.41
CA SER A 48 2.93 2.27 0.76
C SER A 48 1.75 2.95 1.48
N GLY A 49 1.72 2.90 2.81
CA GLY A 49 0.72 3.60 3.62
C GLY A 49 0.74 5.12 3.41
N LEU A 50 1.91 5.74 3.34
CA LEU A 50 2.06 7.16 3.04
C LEU A 50 1.58 7.53 1.64
N ALA A 51 1.88 6.68 0.64
CA ALA A 51 1.37 6.86 -0.72
C ALA A 51 -0.17 6.81 -0.76
N LEU A 52 -0.77 5.86 -0.05
CA LEU A 52 -2.23 5.71 0.06
C LEU A 52 -2.88 6.88 0.81
N ALA A 53 -2.30 7.33 1.92
CA ALA A 53 -2.79 8.50 2.66
C ALA A 53 -2.76 9.76 1.78
N ARG A 54 -1.71 9.91 0.97
CA ARG A 54 -1.61 11.02 0.01
C ARG A 54 -2.64 10.91 -1.11
N ALA A 55 -2.84 9.71 -1.66
CA ALA A 55 -3.88 9.44 -2.65
C ALA A 55 -5.26 9.77 -2.11
N TYR A 56 -5.56 9.37 -0.86
CA TYR A 56 -6.82 9.68 -0.19
C TYR A 56 -7.06 11.18 -0.03
N ALA A 57 -6.05 11.93 0.43
CA ALA A 57 -6.17 13.39 0.53
C ALA A 57 -6.46 14.06 -0.83
N TRP A 58 -5.86 13.56 -1.92
CA TRP A 58 -6.14 14.06 -3.26
C TRP A 58 -7.50 13.62 -3.79
N LEU A 59 -7.95 12.42 -3.43
CA LEU A 59 -9.29 11.93 -3.76
C LEU A 59 -10.36 12.81 -3.11
N GLN A 60 -10.19 13.18 -1.85
CA GLN A 60 -11.08 14.13 -1.17
C GLN A 60 -11.13 15.48 -1.89
N ALA A 61 -9.96 16.06 -2.21
CA ALA A 61 -9.90 17.32 -2.94
C ALA A 61 -10.58 17.27 -4.31
N LEU A 62 -10.45 16.16 -5.03
CA LEU A 62 -11.15 15.93 -6.30
C LEU A 62 -12.65 15.78 -6.11
N ARG A 63 -13.09 15.02 -5.11
CA ARG A 63 -14.51 14.87 -4.77
C ARG A 63 -15.14 16.24 -4.50
N ASP A 64 -14.47 17.07 -3.70
CA ASP A 64 -14.99 18.38 -3.34
C ASP A 64 -15.05 19.30 -4.57
N ALA A 65 -14.07 19.21 -5.48
CA ALA A 65 -14.07 19.96 -6.74
C ALA A 65 -15.17 19.54 -7.73
N PHE A 66 -15.58 18.26 -7.71
CA PHE A 66 -16.64 17.72 -8.57
C PHE A 66 -17.98 17.52 -7.85
N TRP A 67 -18.12 18.07 -6.64
CA TRP A 67 -19.24 17.80 -5.73
C TRP A 67 -20.61 17.98 -6.39
N GLU A 68 -20.80 19.08 -7.12
CA GLU A 68 -22.07 19.38 -7.79
C GLU A 68 -22.48 18.29 -8.78
N ARG A 69 -21.51 17.70 -9.49
CA ARG A 69 -21.75 16.65 -10.48
C ARG A 69 -21.82 15.24 -9.87
N ILE A 70 -21.36 15.08 -8.62
CA ILE A 70 -21.29 13.82 -7.89
C ILE A 70 -22.39 13.74 -6.80
N SER A 71 -23.20 14.79 -6.65
CA SER A 71 -24.29 14.91 -5.66
C SER A 71 -25.37 13.81 -5.82
N GLY A 72 -25.10 12.63 -5.25
CA GLY A 72 -25.92 11.44 -5.39
C GLY A 72 -25.14 10.12 -5.46
N VAL A 73 -23.81 10.19 -5.67
CA VAL A 73 -22.92 9.03 -5.66
C VAL A 73 -22.26 8.90 -4.29
N TRP A 74 -22.47 7.76 -3.62
CA TRP A 74 -21.79 7.48 -2.37
C TRP A 74 -20.31 7.17 -2.60
N LEU A 75 -19.48 8.20 -2.48
CA LEU A 75 -18.02 8.08 -2.36
C LEU A 75 -17.69 7.91 -0.88
N GLY A 76 -17.84 6.67 -0.41
CA GLY A 76 -17.70 6.33 1.01
C GLY A 76 -16.95 5.03 1.20
N GLY A 77 -15.86 5.11 1.95
CA GLY A 77 -15.12 3.97 2.45
C GLY A 77 -14.32 4.39 3.67
N GLU A 78 -14.04 3.47 4.57
CA GLU A 78 -13.26 3.72 5.78
C GLU A 78 -11.75 3.73 5.46
N TYR A 79 -11.35 4.62 4.54
CA TYR A 79 -9.97 4.69 4.03
C TYR A 79 -8.95 4.82 5.14
N VAL A 80 -9.19 5.70 6.11
CA VAL A 80 -8.26 5.95 7.23
C VAL A 80 -8.06 4.67 8.04
N ALA A 81 -9.15 4.01 8.44
CA ALA A 81 -9.09 2.77 9.21
C ALA A 81 -8.41 1.65 8.40
N ALA A 82 -8.77 1.49 7.12
CA ALA A 82 -8.18 0.48 6.25
C ALA A 82 -6.67 0.70 6.00
N ILE A 83 -6.24 1.96 5.80
CA ILE A 83 -4.82 2.30 5.67
C ILE A 83 -4.07 1.95 6.96
N TRP A 84 -4.61 2.32 8.13
CA TRP A 84 -3.98 2.00 9.41
C TRP A 84 -3.94 0.49 9.68
N LEU A 85 -5.01 -0.24 9.38
CA LEU A 85 -5.04 -1.70 9.49
C LEU A 85 -3.98 -2.33 8.59
N TYR A 86 -3.87 -1.88 7.34
CA TYR A 86 -2.83 -2.34 6.41
C TYR A 86 -1.41 -2.07 6.96
N VAL A 87 -1.15 -0.86 7.46
CA VAL A 87 0.18 -0.50 7.98
C VAL A 87 0.51 -1.28 9.26
N ILE A 88 -0.37 -1.25 10.25
CA ILE A 88 -0.12 -1.89 11.55
C ILE A 88 0.04 -3.41 11.39
N SER A 89 -0.84 -4.03 10.61
CA SER A 89 -0.73 -5.47 10.34
C SER A 89 0.55 -5.81 9.58
N GLY A 90 0.89 -5.07 8.52
CA GLY A 90 2.11 -5.30 7.74
C GLY A 90 3.39 -5.11 8.56
N VAL A 91 3.46 -4.05 9.37
CA VAL A 91 4.58 -3.84 10.31
C VAL A 91 4.65 -4.98 11.33
N GLY A 92 3.50 -5.38 11.87
CA GLY A 92 3.38 -6.53 12.77
C GLY A 92 3.87 -7.83 12.14
N VAL A 93 3.52 -8.12 10.88
CA VAL A 93 3.98 -9.30 10.14
C VAL A 93 5.51 -9.34 10.06
N HIS A 94 6.15 -8.22 9.72
CA HIS A 94 7.61 -8.16 9.65
C HIS A 94 8.27 -8.29 11.03
N ALA A 95 7.73 -7.63 12.06
CA ALA A 95 8.26 -7.70 13.42
C ALA A 95 8.11 -9.11 14.02
N VAL A 96 6.91 -9.68 13.99
CA VAL A 96 6.62 -11.04 14.49
C VAL A 96 7.37 -12.08 13.66
N GLY A 97 7.46 -11.91 12.34
CA GLY A 97 8.23 -12.80 11.46
C GLY A 97 9.72 -12.81 11.79
N ALA A 98 10.32 -11.65 12.11
CA ALA A 98 11.71 -11.58 12.54
C ALA A 98 11.92 -12.33 13.88
N VAL A 99 11.06 -12.07 14.87
CA VAL A 99 11.11 -12.75 16.18
C VAL A 99 10.94 -14.27 16.01
N LEU A 100 10.00 -14.72 15.18
CA LEU A 100 9.78 -16.13 14.91
C LEU A 100 11.00 -16.77 14.24
N THR A 101 11.64 -16.07 13.31
CA THR A 101 12.86 -16.56 12.64
C THR A 101 14.02 -16.74 13.61
N ASP A 102 14.23 -15.77 14.50
CA ASP A 102 15.27 -15.85 15.54
C ASP A 102 14.98 -16.98 16.54
N LEU A 103 13.70 -17.13 16.93
CA LEU A 103 13.29 -18.18 17.84
C LEU A 103 13.45 -19.58 17.22
N LEU A 104 13.08 -19.77 15.96
CA LEU A 104 13.30 -21.02 15.22
C LEU A 104 14.80 -21.34 15.06
N ARG A 105 15.63 -20.35 14.74
CA ARG A 105 17.09 -20.52 14.68
C ARG A 105 17.66 -20.95 16.03
N SER A 106 17.20 -20.32 17.12
CA SER A 106 17.67 -20.65 18.47
C SER A 106 17.33 -22.09 18.88
N MET A 107 16.24 -22.66 18.34
CA MET A 107 15.86 -24.07 18.56
C MET A 107 16.65 -25.03 17.67
N ALA A 108 17.01 -24.64 16.45
CA ALA A 108 17.79 -25.49 15.54
C ALA A 108 19.25 -25.74 16.00
N PHE A 109 19.81 -24.85 16.84
CA PHE A 109 21.19 -24.90 17.31
C PHE A 109 21.34 -25.18 18.81
N GLN A 110 20.50 -26.05 19.38
CA GLN A 110 20.70 -26.49 20.77
C GLN A 110 21.64 -27.70 20.84
N PRO A 111 22.72 -27.65 21.65
CA PRO A 111 23.56 -28.81 21.89
C PRO A 111 22.72 -29.89 22.59
N VAL A 112 22.86 -31.13 22.11
CA VAL A 112 22.13 -32.30 22.63
C VAL A 112 22.51 -32.51 24.10
N GLY A 113 21.73 -31.93 25.00
CA GLY A 113 21.91 -32.00 26.43
C GLY A 113 20.56 -31.81 27.11
N PHE A 114 20.23 -32.72 28.03
CA PHE A 114 18.95 -32.85 28.73
C PHE A 114 18.27 -31.50 29.02
N GLN A 115 17.17 -31.22 28.34
CA GLN A 115 16.22 -30.19 28.75
C GLN A 115 15.08 -30.81 29.56
N PRO A 116 14.60 -30.13 30.62
CA PRO A 116 13.42 -30.58 31.36
C PRO A 116 12.20 -30.54 30.43
N VAL A 117 11.50 -31.67 30.31
CA VAL A 117 10.37 -31.94 29.40
C VAL A 117 9.27 -30.85 29.41
N GLY A 118 9.10 -30.09 30.49
CA GLY A 118 8.14 -28.99 30.59
C GLY A 118 8.53 -27.69 29.88
N GLN A 119 9.83 -27.46 29.65
CA GLN A 119 10.34 -26.23 29.01
C GLN A 119 10.15 -26.27 27.49
N ASP A 120 10.23 -27.46 26.89
CA ASP A 120 10.00 -27.69 25.47
C ASP A 120 8.53 -27.51 25.08
N LEU A 121 7.60 -28.01 25.91
CA LEU A 121 6.16 -27.85 25.65
C LEU A 121 5.74 -26.38 25.69
N THR A 122 6.22 -25.62 26.68
CA THR A 122 5.90 -24.20 26.81
C THR A 122 6.45 -23.38 25.63
N ARG A 123 7.68 -23.68 25.19
CA ARG A 123 8.28 -23.06 23.99
C ARG A 123 7.51 -23.41 22.72
N LEU A 124 7.12 -24.67 22.54
CA LEU A 124 6.31 -25.12 21.41
C LEU A 124 4.96 -24.40 21.36
N VAL A 125 4.26 -24.30 22.49
CA VAL A 125 3.00 -23.54 22.59
C VAL A 125 3.23 -22.07 22.25
N GLY A 126 4.32 -21.47 22.72
CA GLY A 126 4.71 -20.10 22.36
C GLY A 126 4.94 -19.91 20.85
N VAL A 127 5.64 -20.85 20.19
CA VAL A 127 5.83 -20.85 18.73
C VAL A 127 4.50 -20.93 18.00
N VAL A 128 3.64 -21.87 18.41
CA VAL A 128 2.31 -22.05 17.79
C VAL A 128 1.48 -20.77 17.95
N ALA A 129 1.48 -20.16 19.13
CA ALA A 129 0.79 -18.90 19.37
C ALA A 129 1.33 -17.76 18.50
N LEU A 130 2.66 -17.66 18.33
CA LEU A 130 3.28 -16.67 17.45
C LEU A 130 2.93 -16.91 15.97
N VAL A 131 2.91 -18.16 15.52
CA VAL A 131 2.50 -18.52 14.16
C VAL A 131 1.03 -18.17 13.93
N LEU A 132 0.13 -18.50 14.87
CA LEU A 132 -1.28 -18.14 14.77
C LEU A 132 -1.48 -16.61 14.78
N GLY A 133 -0.76 -15.89 15.62
CA GLY A 133 -0.77 -14.42 15.62
C GLY A 133 -0.27 -13.84 14.31
N LEU A 134 0.81 -14.40 13.73
CA LEU A 134 1.34 -14.01 12.43
C LEU A 134 0.31 -14.25 11.31
N LEU A 135 -0.36 -15.40 11.31
CA LEU A 135 -1.43 -15.71 10.35
C LEU A 135 -2.61 -14.74 10.48
N ALA A 136 -3.01 -14.39 11.70
CA ALA A 136 -4.05 -13.40 11.94
C ALA A 136 -3.66 -12.02 11.40
N LEU A 137 -2.42 -11.58 11.64
CA LEU A 137 -1.88 -10.32 11.10
C LEU A 137 -1.87 -10.33 9.56
N VAL A 138 -1.41 -11.43 8.95
CA VAL A 138 -1.46 -11.59 7.49
C VAL A 138 -2.91 -11.50 6.98
N GLY A 139 -3.85 -12.17 7.65
CA GLY A 139 -5.27 -12.14 7.29
C GLY A 139 -5.85 -10.72 7.34
N VAL A 140 -5.63 -9.99 8.43
CA VAL A 140 -6.06 -8.58 8.57
C VAL A 140 -5.43 -7.71 7.48
N GLY A 141 -4.13 -7.86 7.24
CA GLY A 141 -3.42 -7.10 6.22
C GLY A 141 -3.94 -7.36 4.81
N LEU A 142 -4.23 -8.62 4.47
CA LEU A 142 -4.80 -9.00 3.18
C LEU A 142 -6.21 -8.43 2.97
N VAL A 143 -7.07 -8.49 4.01
CA VAL A 143 -8.42 -7.92 3.93
C VAL A 143 -8.36 -6.40 3.77
N ALA A 144 -7.55 -5.71 4.57
CA ALA A 144 -7.37 -4.27 4.47
C ALA A 144 -6.82 -3.86 3.10
N TRP A 145 -5.82 -4.60 2.60
CA TRP A 145 -5.22 -4.38 1.29
C TRP A 145 -6.22 -4.57 0.14
N ALA A 146 -6.99 -5.67 0.14
CA ALA A 146 -8.01 -5.93 -0.87
C ALA A 146 -9.12 -4.87 -0.86
N TYR A 147 -9.58 -4.48 0.33
CA TYR A 147 -10.56 -3.40 0.51
C TYR A 147 -10.05 -2.08 -0.05
N LEU A 148 -8.79 -1.71 0.23
CA LEU A 148 -8.19 -0.48 -0.31
C LEU A 148 -8.16 -0.49 -1.84
N ILE A 149 -7.77 -1.61 -2.45
CA ILE A 149 -7.78 -1.75 -3.92
C ILE A 149 -9.18 -1.55 -4.47
N GLU A 150 -10.18 -2.21 -3.89
CA GLU A 150 -11.57 -2.13 -4.33
C GLU A 150 -12.11 -0.70 -4.25
N VAL A 151 -12.04 -0.09 -3.06
CA VAL A 151 -12.68 1.21 -2.80
C VAL A 151 -11.99 2.33 -3.59
N PHE A 152 -10.65 2.37 -3.64
CA PHE A 152 -9.95 3.36 -4.48
C PHE A 152 -10.27 3.19 -5.96
N THR A 153 -10.30 1.96 -6.47
CA THR A 153 -10.57 1.71 -7.89
C THR A 153 -12.00 2.13 -8.26
N ARG A 154 -12.97 1.82 -7.39
CA ARG A 154 -14.38 2.22 -7.53
C ARG A 154 -14.54 3.74 -7.50
N ASP A 155 -13.99 4.40 -6.49
CA ASP A 155 -14.22 5.84 -6.29
C ASP A 155 -13.52 6.68 -7.36
N LEU A 156 -12.30 6.30 -7.77
CA LEU A 156 -11.60 6.96 -8.89
C LEU A 156 -12.33 6.76 -10.21
N TYR A 157 -12.94 5.59 -10.43
CA TYR A 157 -13.77 5.37 -11.61
C TYR A 157 -14.96 6.32 -11.65
N LEU A 158 -15.70 6.42 -10.55
CA LEU A 158 -16.91 7.25 -10.46
C LEU A 158 -16.58 8.73 -10.69
N ILE A 159 -15.54 9.24 -10.04
CA ILE A 159 -15.10 10.64 -10.23
C ILE A 159 -14.69 10.87 -11.69
N ARG A 160 -13.96 9.94 -12.31
CA ARG A 160 -13.49 10.10 -13.69
C ARG A 160 -14.63 10.05 -14.71
N ALA A 161 -15.61 9.18 -14.50
CA ALA A 161 -16.82 9.11 -15.32
C ALA A 161 -17.56 10.45 -15.32
N VAL A 162 -17.68 11.06 -14.14
CA VAL A 162 -18.31 12.38 -13.96
C VAL A 162 -17.44 13.54 -14.49
N ALA A 163 -16.11 13.41 -14.41
CA ALA A 163 -15.18 14.39 -14.94
C ALA A 163 -15.08 14.38 -16.48
N GLY A 164 -15.57 13.34 -17.15
CA GLY A 164 -15.52 13.21 -18.61
C GLY A 164 -14.12 12.97 -19.19
N VAL A 165 -13.16 12.52 -18.36
CA VAL A 165 -11.74 12.41 -18.75
C VAL A 165 -11.44 11.05 -19.39
N GLY A 166 -11.74 10.93 -20.70
CA GLY A 166 -11.31 9.83 -21.58
C GLY A 166 -12.03 8.48 -21.37
N ALA A 167 -11.80 7.54 -22.28
CA ALA A 167 -12.34 6.18 -22.20
C ALA A 167 -11.63 5.38 -21.10
N PHE A 168 -12.38 5.03 -20.06
CA PHE A 168 -11.88 4.26 -18.92
C PHE A 168 -12.30 2.80 -19.06
N LYS A 169 -11.31 1.91 -19.19
CA LYS A 169 -11.50 0.46 -19.08
C LYS A 169 -10.59 -0.01 -17.94
N PRO A 170 -11.05 0.04 -16.68
CA PRO A 170 -10.25 -0.47 -15.59
C PRO A 170 -10.12 -1.98 -15.79
N SER A 171 -8.97 -2.54 -15.48
CA SER A 171 -8.97 -3.94 -15.07
C SER A 171 -9.80 -4.02 -13.78
N SER A 172 -10.63 -5.04 -13.59
CA SER A 172 -11.48 -5.15 -12.39
C SER A 172 -10.62 -5.10 -11.12
N ALA A 173 -11.16 -4.62 -9.99
CA ALA A 173 -10.46 -4.68 -8.70
C ALA A 173 -9.97 -6.11 -8.40
N THR A 174 -10.80 -7.10 -8.74
CA THR A 174 -10.46 -8.53 -8.71
C THR A 174 -9.21 -8.88 -9.53
N PHE A 175 -9.02 -8.30 -10.72
CA PHE A 175 -7.81 -8.51 -11.51
C PHE A 175 -6.56 -8.01 -10.77
N TYR A 176 -6.61 -6.80 -10.19
CA TYR A 176 -5.48 -6.27 -9.42
C TYR A 176 -5.19 -7.10 -8.18
N ILE A 177 -6.22 -7.58 -7.49
CA ILE A 177 -6.07 -8.44 -6.31
C ILE A 177 -5.45 -9.79 -6.69
N VAL A 178 -6.07 -10.53 -7.61
CA VAL A 178 -5.61 -11.88 -8.00
C VAL A 178 -4.20 -11.83 -8.59
N LEU A 179 -3.94 -10.87 -9.48
CA LEU A 179 -2.64 -10.80 -10.14
C LEU A 179 -1.54 -10.27 -9.20
N SER A 180 -1.87 -9.41 -8.24
CA SER A 180 -0.90 -9.04 -7.19
C SER A 180 -0.58 -10.22 -6.28
N LEU A 181 -1.54 -11.06 -5.91
CA LEU A 181 -1.27 -12.30 -5.17
C LEU A 181 -0.35 -13.24 -5.95
N VAL A 182 -0.63 -13.45 -7.24
CA VAL A 182 0.19 -14.32 -8.12
C VAL A 182 1.60 -13.78 -8.33
N THR A 183 1.76 -12.45 -8.36
CA THR A 183 3.07 -11.78 -8.53
C THR A 183 3.77 -11.46 -7.21
N THR A 184 3.34 -12.08 -6.10
CA THR A 184 3.93 -11.86 -4.77
C THR A 184 3.87 -10.39 -4.30
N GLY A 185 2.99 -9.59 -4.87
CA GLY A 185 2.82 -8.16 -4.56
C GLY A 185 3.50 -7.21 -5.55
N PHE A 186 4.23 -7.67 -6.57
CA PHE A 186 4.82 -6.74 -7.55
C PHE A 186 3.77 -5.91 -8.29
N LEU A 187 2.63 -6.52 -8.63
CA LEU A 187 1.57 -5.81 -9.35
C LEU A 187 0.80 -4.82 -8.46
N TYR A 188 0.98 -4.88 -7.14
CA TYR A 188 0.44 -3.86 -6.23
C TYR A 188 1.09 -2.49 -6.48
N TYR A 189 2.39 -2.46 -6.77
CA TYR A 189 3.08 -1.21 -7.12
C TYR A 189 2.63 -0.64 -8.46
N TYR A 190 2.30 -1.51 -9.41
CA TYR A 190 1.66 -1.08 -10.65
C TYR A 190 0.29 -0.47 -10.39
N TRP A 191 -0.53 -1.07 -9.51
CA TRP A 191 -1.80 -0.49 -9.10
C TRP A 191 -1.63 0.88 -8.40
N LEU A 192 -0.69 1.01 -7.45
CA LEU A 192 -0.38 2.30 -6.80
C LEU A 192 0.05 3.38 -7.82
N TYR A 193 0.85 3.00 -8.81
CA TYR A 193 1.22 3.87 -9.92
C TYR A 193 -0.01 4.30 -10.75
N GLN A 194 -0.94 3.38 -11.03
CA GLN A 194 -2.16 3.70 -11.76
C GLN A 194 -3.06 4.65 -10.97
N VAL A 195 -3.21 4.45 -9.66
CA VAL A 195 -3.92 5.39 -8.76
C VAL A 195 -3.31 6.78 -8.86
N TRP A 196 -1.98 6.92 -8.74
CA TRP A 196 -1.29 8.20 -8.90
C TRP A 196 -1.56 8.83 -10.27
N ARG A 197 -1.46 8.04 -11.34
CA ARG A 197 -1.67 8.49 -12.72
C ARG A 197 -3.08 9.00 -12.94
N TRP A 198 -4.09 8.26 -12.48
CA TRP A 198 -5.50 8.63 -12.63
C TRP A 198 -5.81 9.92 -11.86
N ILE A 199 -5.36 10.03 -10.61
CA ILE A 199 -5.53 11.26 -9.82
C ILE A 199 -4.84 12.45 -10.52
N SER A 200 -3.63 12.26 -11.02
CA SER A 200 -2.87 13.31 -11.70
C SER A 200 -3.57 13.79 -12.98
N GLN A 201 -4.14 12.87 -13.77
CA GLN A 201 -4.95 13.20 -14.95
C GLN A 201 -6.18 14.05 -14.57
N MET A 202 -6.93 13.64 -13.55
CA MET A 202 -8.13 14.36 -13.12
C MET A 202 -7.81 15.76 -12.55
N ARG A 203 -6.70 15.89 -11.80
CA ARG A 203 -6.25 17.19 -11.30
C ARG A 203 -5.83 18.13 -12.43
N SER A 204 -5.22 17.62 -13.50
CA SER A 204 -4.87 18.43 -14.65
C SER A 204 -6.08 18.95 -15.43
N SER A 205 -7.19 18.17 -15.48
CA SER A 205 -8.44 18.63 -16.09
C SER A 205 -9.21 19.65 -15.26
N THR A 206 -8.98 19.72 -13.95
CA THR A 206 -9.59 20.72 -13.05
C THR A 206 -8.78 22.01 -12.92
N ALA A 207 -7.56 22.06 -13.44
CA ALA A 207 -6.77 23.27 -13.42
C ALA A 207 -7.42 24.31 -14.36
N LEU A 208 -7.99 25.36 -13.78
CA LEU A 208 -8.43 26.55 -14.53
C LEU A 208 -7.29 27.03 -15.43
N PRO A 209 -7.57 27.46 -16.68
CA PRO A 209 -6.55 28.11 -17.48
C PRO A 209 -6.06 29.32 -16.68
N THR A 210 -4.77 29.33 -16.34
CA THR A 210 -4.11 30.53 -15.83
C THR A 210 -4.40 31.63 -16.83
N SER A 211 -5.11 32.68 -16.37
CA SER A 211 -5.35 33.88 -17.16
C SER A 211 -4.03 34.35 -17.73
N SER A 212 -3.87 34.17 -19.04
CA SER A 212 -2.71 34.72 -19.74
C SER A 212 -2.76 36.23 -19.53
N PRO A 213 -1.71 36.87 -19.00
CA PRO A 213 -1.65 38.31 -19.06
C PRO A 213 -1.70 38.68 -20.54
N GLY A 214 -2.77 39.38 -20.94
CA GLY A 214 -2.89 39.91 -22.29
C GLY A 214 -1.70 40.82 -22.60
N PRO A 215 -1.29 40.93 -23.87
CA PRO A 215 -0.17 41.78 -24.24
C PRO A 215 -0.47 43.20 -23.75
N VAL A 216 0.41 43.74 -22.90
CA VAL A 216 0.41 45.15 -22.53
C VAL A 216 0.74 45.90 -23.81
N ALA A 217 -0.26 46.58 -24.38
CA ALA A 217 -0.05 47.48 -25.49
C ALA A 217 0.89 48.61 -25.02
N GLN A 218 2.02 48.75 -25.71
CA GLN A 218 2.91 49.91 -25.62
C GLN A 218 2.54 50.92 -26.69
#